data_AF-A0A562K4Y0-F1
#
_entry.id   AF-A0A562K4Y0-F1
#
_cell.length_a   1.000
_cell.length_b   1.000
_cell.length_c   1.000
_cell.angle_alpha   90.00
_cell.angle_beta   90.00
_cell.angle_gamma   90.00
#
_symmetry.space_group_name_H-M   'P 1'
#
loop_
_entity.id
_entity.type
_entity.pdbx_description
1 polymer ?
#
loop_
_entity_poly.entity_id
_entity_poly.type
_entity_poly.pdbx_seq_one_letter_code
_entity_poly.pdbx_strand_id
1 'polypeptide(L)'
;MPHMPARDRSATPAASWFPRGYALLYHSGETNHCPGCGQRHWIIGRMMAQCARCDTALPLDEVHGVGYAPRFINGRRETDADALFNSPLLEN
;
A
#
# COMPACT_ATOMS: atom_id res chain seq x y z
N MET A 1 -44.24 -11.54 11.22
CA MET A 1 -42.85 -11.94 10.89
C MET A 1 -42.57 -11.55 9.45
N PRO A 2 -41.91 -10.41 9.17
CA PRO A 2 -41.51 -10.09 7.80
C PRO A 2 -40.27 -10.92 7.44
N HIS A 3 -40.35 -11.62 6.33
CA HIS A 3 -39.25 -12.38 5.73
C HIS A 3 -38.23 -11.40 5.15
N MET A 4 -36.96 -11.54 5.50
CA MET A 4 -35.86 -10.80 4.87
C MET A 4 -35.47 -11.55 3.59
N PRO A 5 -35.42 -10.93 2.40
CA PRO A 5 -34.87 -11.59 1.23
C PRO A 5 -33.34 -11.74 1.36
N ALA A 6 -32.85 -12.90 0.90
CA ALA A 6 -31.44 -13.29 0.97
C ALA A 6 -30.53 -12.33 0.20
N ARG A 7 -29.36 -12.00 0.76
CA ARG A 7 -28.32 -11.20 0.10
C ARG A 7 -27.79 -11.95 -1.11
N ASP A 8 -28.10 -11.46 -2.30
CA ASP A 8 -27.48 -11.90 -3.54
C ASP A 8 -25.98 -11.55 -3.53
N ARG A 9 -25.12 -12.58 -3.66
CA ARG A 9 -23.65 -12.47 -3.65
C ARG A 9 -23.07 -12.27 -5.05
N SER A 10 -23.83 -11.74 -6.00
CA SER A 10 -23.36 -11.55 -7.36
C SER A 10 -22.91 -10.10 -7.58
N ALA A 11 -21.82 -9.70 -6.93
CA ALA A 11 -21.06 -8.54 -7.38
C ALA A 11 -20.23 -8.98 -8.59
N THR A 12 -20.82 -8.94 -9.78
CA THR A 12 -20.06 -8.92 -11.04
C THR A 12 -19.06 -7.78 -10.93
N PRO A 13 -17.72 -7.98 -11.07
CA PRO A 13 -16.83 -6.84 -11.13
C PRO A 13 -17.17 -6.09 -12.41
N ALA A 14 -17.85 -4.95 -12.27
CA ALA A 14 -17.99 -3.99 -13.34
C ALA A 14 -16.59 -3.77 -13.90
N ALA A 15 -16.40 -4.13 -15.17
CA ALA A 15 -15.17 -3.87 -15.89
C ALA A 15 -14.83 -2.39 -15.67
N SER A 16 -13.75 -2.13 -14.95
CA SER A 16 -13.38 -0.81 -14.49
C SER A 16 -13.15 0.09 -15.71
N TRP A 17 -13.98 1.11 -15.88
CA TRP A 17 -13.79 2.21 -16.84
C TRP A 17 -12.58 3.11 -16.48
N PHE A 18 -11.90 2.82 -15.37
CA PHE A 18 -10.65 3.46 -15.04
C PHE A 18 -9.57 3.07 -16.07
N PRO A 19 -8.76 4.02 -16.56
CA PRO A 19 -7.69 3.73 -17.49
C PRO A 19 -6.83 2.62 -16.89
N ARG A 20 -6.45 1.63 -17.73
CA ARG A 20 -5.61 0.49 -17.36
C ARG A 20 -4.50 0.98 -16.43
N GLY A 21 -4.61 0.61 -15.15
CA GLY A 21 -3.96 1.32 -14.04
C GLY A 21 -2.46 1.50 -14.26
N TYR A 22 -1.92 2.64 -13.82
CA TYR A 22 -0.48 2.81 -13.73
C TYR A 22 0.08 1.80 -12.72
N ALA A 23 1.07 1.03 -13.12
CA ALA A 23 1.77 0.13 -12.21
C ALA A 23 2.83 0.94 -11.44
N LEU A 24 2.80 0.85 -10.11
CA LEU A 24 3.87 1.39 -9.28
C LEU A 24 5.02 0.39 -9.29
N LEU A 25 6.03 0.70 -10.09
CA LEU A 25 7.24 -0.09 -10.26
C LEU A 25 8.43 0.66 -9.67
N TYR A 26 9.36 -0.08 -9.09
CA TYR A 26 10.69 0.40 -8.76
C TYR A 26 11.55 0.40 -10.03
N HIS A 27 12.08 1.56 -10.41
CA HIS A 27 12.95 1.69 -11.58
C HIS A 27 14.42 1.68 -11.17
N SER A 28 15.18 0.72 -11.68
CA SER A 28 16.62 0.63 -11.42
C SER A 28 17.35 1.87 -11.95
N GLY A 29 18.18 2.50 -11.11
CA GLY A 29 18.94 3.71 -11.47
C GLY A 29 18.20 5.03 -11.26
N GLU A 30 16.90 5.00 -10.97
CA GLU A 30 16.13 6.19 -10.61
C GLU A 30 16.01 6.40 -9.10
N THR A 31 15.63 7.63 -8.73
CA THR A 31 15.35 7.96 -7.34
C THR A 31 13.92 7.58 -6.97
N ASN A 32 13.76 6.37 -6.44
CA ASN A 32 12.47 5.80 -6.07
C ASN A 32 12.03 6.25 -4.67
N HIS A 33 10.84 6.84 -4.55
CA HIS A 33 10.23 7.19 -3.27
C HIS A 33 9.18 6.14 -2.89
N CYS A 34 9.19 5.73 -1.63
CA CYS A 34 8.20 4.80 -1.12
C CYS A 34 6.82 5.47 -1.09
N PRO A 35 5.79 4.95 -1.78
CA PRO A 35 4.44 5.52 -1.75
C PRO A 35 3.76 5.36 -0.37
N GLY A 36 4.29 4.51 0.52
CA GLY A 36 3.76 4.33 1.87
C GLY A 36 4.29 5.33 2.91
N CYS A 37 5.56 5.76 2.80
CA CYS A 37 6.19 6.62 3.83
C CYS A 37 7.09 7.73 3.28
N GLY A 38 7.21 7.87 1.96
CA GLY A 38 8.03 8.89 1.28
C GLY A 38 9.55 8.63 1.31
N GLN A 39 10.02 7.65 2.08
CA GLN A 39 11.45 7.36 2.21
C GLN A 39 12.03 6.69 0.95
N ARG A 40 13.37 6.73 0.82
CA ARG A 40 14.11 6.25 -0.37
C ARG A 40 14.97 5.01 -0.11
N HIS A 41 14.93 4.44 1.10
CA HIS A 41 15.72 3.26 1.43
C HIS A 41 14.96 1.99 1.04
N TRP A 42 15.61 1.15 0.24
CA TRP A 42 15.05 -0.06 -0.32
C TRP A 42 16.00 -1.24 -0.14
N ILE A 43 15.42 -2.41 0.16
CA ILE A 43 16.06 -3.72 0.10
C ILE A 43 15.64 -4.34 -1.23
N ILE A 44 16.61 -4.50 -2.14
CA ILE A 44 16.33 -4.97 -3.50
C ILE A 44 16.47 -6.49 -3.56
N GLY A 45 15.35 -7.17 -3.78
CA GLY A 45 15.31 -8.60 -4.07
C GLY A 45 15.36 -8.89 -5.57
N ARG A 46 15.34 -10.17 -5.93
CA ARG A 46 15.37 -10.60 -7.35
C ARG A 46 14.14 -10.14 -8.14
N MET A 47 13.01 -10.07 -7.47
CA MET A 47 11.78 -9.60 -8.07
C MET A 47 11.43 -8.24 -7.48
N MET A 48 11.20 -8.14 -6.18
CA MET A 48 10.59 -6.96 -5.56
C MET A 48 11.65 -6.06 -4.90
N ALA A 49 11.38 -4.76 -4.83
CA ALA A 49 12.04 -3.81 -3.95
C ALA A 49 11.17 -3.57 -2.71
N GLN A 50 11.69 -3.86 -1.52
CA GLN A 50 10.98 -3.65 -0.24
C GLN A 50 11.51 -2.40 0.47
N CYS A 51 10.62 -1.52 0.93
CA CYS A 51 10.99 -0.35 1.69
C CYS A 51 11.51 -0.75 3.08
N ALA A 52 12.74 -0.33 3.41
CA ALA A 52 13.38 -0.67 4.68
C ALA A 52 12.73 -0.01 5.92
N ARG A 53 11.74 0.87 5.73
CA ARG A 53 11.06 1.62 6.81
C ARG A 53 9.65 1.13 7.11
N CYS A 54 8.85 0.83 6.09
CA CYS A 54 7.44 0.48 6.26
C CYS A 54 7.03 -0.81 5.54
N ASP A 55 8.00 -1.57 5.04
CA ASP A 55 7.82 -2.87 4.39
C ASP A 55 6.96 -2.89 3.13
N THR A 56 6.51 -1.73 2.65
CA THR A 56 5.89 -1.57 1.32
C THR A 56 6.82 -2.14 0.25
N ALA A 57 6.32 -3.06 -0.56
CA ALA A 57 7.08 -3.73 -1.61
C ALA A 57 6.54 -3.37 -2.99
N LEU A 58 7.42 -2.93 -3.88
CA LEU A 58 7.12 -2.65 -5.28
C LEU A 58 7.78 -3.70 -6.19
N PRO A 59 7.09 -4.12 -7.26
CA PRO A 59 7.70 -4.71 -8.44
C PRO A 59 8.95 -4.00 -8.95
N LEU A 60 10.05 -4.71 -9.28
CA LEU A 60 11.08 -4.15 -10.16
C LEU A 60 10.52 -3.96 -11.57
N ASP A 61 10.92 -2.88 -12.25
CA ASP A 61 10.43 -2.55 -13.59
C ASP A 61 10.78 -3.62 -14.62
N GLU A 62 11.95 -4.25 -14.49
CA GLU A 62 12.43 -5.32 -15.38
C GLU A 62 11.65 -6.63 -15.23
N VAL A 63 10.84 -6.77 -14.17
CA VAL A 63 10.11 -7.99 -13.87
C VAL A 63 8.64 -7.83 -14.28
N HIS A 64 8.24 -8.60 -15.28
CA HIS A 64 6.89 -8.58 -15.83
C HIS A 64 6.22 -9.95 -15.68
N GLY A 65 4.92 -9.97 -15.38
CA GLY A 65 4.15 -11.20 -15.27
C GLY A 65 2.83 -11.03 -14.53
N VAL A 66 1.96 -12.04 -14.65
CA VAL A 66 0.67 -12.06 -13.94
C VAL A 66 0.91 -12.26 -12.45
N GLY A 67 0.27 -11.43 -11.61
CA GLY A 67 0.41 -11.48 -10.15
C GLY A 67 1.54 -10.62 -9.59
N TYR A 68 2.25 -9.89 -10.45
CA TYR A 68 3.31 -8.98 -10.06
C TYR A 68 2.75 -7.61 -9.66
N ALA A 69 2.19 -7.54 -8.45
CA ALA A 69 1.49 -6.36 -7.94
C ALA A 69 2.18 -5.77 -6.71
N PRO A 70 2.16 -4.43 -6.55
CA PRO A 70 2.67 -3.77 -5.36
C PRO A 70 1.92 -4.24 -4.10
N ARG A 71 2.67 -4.39 -3.01
CA ARG A 71 2.13 -4.74 -1.68
C ARG A 71 2.37 -3.58 -0.72
N PHE A 72 1.29 -2.99 -0.24
CA PHE A 72 1.35 -1.93 0.76
C PHE A 72 1.09 -2.55 2.14
N ILE A 73 2.07 -2.49 3.04
CA ILE A 73 1.93 -3.10 4.37
C ILE A 73 1.25 -2.13 5.35
N ASN A 74 1.38 -0.81 5.17
CA ASN A 74 0.57 0.18 5.90
C ASN A 74 0.53 1.54 5.17
N GLY A 75 -0.60 1.84 4.53
CA GLY A 75 -0.91 3.15 3.94
C GLY A 75 -1.47 4.13 4.97
N ARG A 76 -0.68 4.44 6.00
CA ARG A 76 -0.77 5.54 6.99
C ARG A 76 -0.05 5.05 8.24
N ARG A 77 1.15 5.56 8.48
CA ARG A 77 1.55 5.79 9.87
C ARG A 77 0.88 7.10 10.23
N GLU A 78 -0.28 7.00 10.87
CA GLU A 78 -0.80 8.06 11.72
C GLU A 78 0.36 8.69 12.50
N THR A 79 0.53 9.99 12.39
CA THR A 79 1.42 10.79 13.22
C THR A 79 0.90 10.88 14.67
N ASP A 80 0.26 9.82 15.20
CA ASP A 80 -0.41 9.81 16.51
C ASP A 80 0.23 8.84 17.52
N ALA A 81 1.05 7.88 17.09
CA ALA A 81 1.70 6.93 18.01
C ALA A 81 2.86 7.54 18.84
N ASP A 82 3.38 8.72 18.46
CA ASP A 82 4.31 9.52 19.28
C ASP A 82 3.58 10.55 20.18
N ALA A 83 2.26 10.76 20.01
CA ALA A 83 1.50 11.73 20.80
C ALA A 83 1.04 11.19 22.17
N LEU A 84 1.08 9.87 22.38
CA LEU A 84 0.71 9.26 23.67
C LEU A 84 1.86 9.25 24.70
N PHE A 85 3.10 9.52 24.30
CA PHE A 85 4.24 9.55 25.23
C PHE A 85 4.63 10.96 25.69
N ASN A 86 4.02 12.01 25.11
CA ASN A 86 4.32 13.41 25.45
C ASN A 86 3.04 14.20 25.76
N SER A 87 2.20 13.68 26.66
CA SER A 87 1.17 14.47 27.33
C SER A 87 1.77 15.14 28.57
N PRO A 88 2.11 16.45 28.55
CA PRO A 88 2.23 17.21 29.77
C PRO A 88 0.80 17.50 30.26
N LEU A 89 0.49 16.93 31.41
CA LEU A 89 -0.42 17.44 32.44
C LEU A 89 -1.16 18.74 32.10
N LEU A 90 -2.49 18.66 32.11
CA LEU A 90 -3.29 19.74 32.69
C LEU A 90 -4.07 19.17 33.87
N GLU A 91 -3.40 19.23 35.01
CA GLU A 91 -3.97 19.29 36.35
C GLU A 91 -4.91 20.51 36.45
N ASN A 92 -6.21 20.27 36.61
CA ASN A 92 -7.09 20.87 37.63
C ASN A 92 -8.49 20.25 37.56
#